data_AF-A0A8X6Y0Z9-F1
#
_entry.id   AF-A0A8X6Y0Z9-F1
#
_cell.length_a   1.000
_cell.length_b   1.000
_cell.length_c   1.000
_cell.angle_alpha   90.00
_cell.angle_beta   90.00
_cell.angle_gamma   90.00
#
_symmetry.space_group_name_H-M   'P 1'
#
loop_
_entity.id
_entity.type
_entity.pdbx_description
1 polymer ?
#
loop_
_entity_poly.entity_id
_entity_poly.type
_entity_poly.pdbx_seq_one_letter_code
_entity_poly.pdbx_strand_id
1 'polypeptide(L)'
;MKGILWQDTTIKSSYEASSNLTVGLTAPKGKGRRLIITHIGSKGLVRNAADIFIGKKSGDYHEEMYGNHFEKCFETVMQKLKPQNIIVMDNAPYHSVKKEKIQQVLGGGEVQFKSG
;
A
#
# COMPACT_ATOMS: atom_id res chain seq x y z
N MET A 1 -9.56 6.12 33.72
CA MET A 1 -10.30 5.45 32.61
C MET A 1 -9.84 4.01 32.57
N LYS A 2 -10.74 3.02 32.66
CA LYS A 2 -10.41 1.60 32.48
C LYS A 2 -10.53 1.27 30.99
N GLY A 3 -9.45 0.82 30.37
CA GLY A 3 -9.46 0.35 28.99
C GLY A 3 -10.24 -0.97 28.90
N ILE A 4 -11.12 -1.08 27.91
CA ILE A 4 -11.79 -2.35 27.61
C ILE A 4 -10.81 -3.18 26.80
N LEU A 5 -10.28 -4.25 27.40
CA LEU A 5 -9.52 -5.27 26.69
C LEU A 5 -10.53 -6.24 26.09
N TRP A 6 -10.68 -6.22 24.76
CA TRP A 6 -11.47 -7.23 24.08
C TRP A 6 -10.64 -8.51 23.96
N GLN A 7 -11.16 -9.60 24.53
CA GLN A 7 -10.56 -10.92 24.47
C GLN A 7 -11.59 -11.87 23.88
N ASP A 8 -11.24 -12.48 22.74
CA ASP A 8 -12.03 -13.56 22.17
C ASP A 8 -11.92 -14.80 23.05
N THR A 9 -13.06 -15.27 23.57
CA THR A 9 -13.14 -16.48 24.41
C THR A 9 -13.71 -17.68 23.65
N THR A 10 -14.08 -17.49 22.38
CA THR A 10 -14.71 -18.52 21.56
C THR A 10 -13.67 -19.48 20.94
N ILE A 11 -12.44 -19.02 20.74
CA ILE A 11 -11.32 -19.81 20.23
C ILE A 11 -10.45 -20.26 21.40
N LYS A 12 -10.43 -21.55 21.71
CA LYS A 12 -9.76 -22.09 22.90
C LYS A 12 -8.34 -22.58 22.62
N SER A 13 -7.94 -22.64 21.36
CA SER A 13 -6.59 -23.06 20.96
C SER A 13 -6.19 -22.51 19.59
N SER A 14 -4.87 -22.47 19.33
CA SER A 14 -4.32 -22.16 18.01
C SER A 14 -4.77 -23.16 16.94
N TYR A 15 -5.09 -24.39 17.34
CA TYR A 15 -5.65 -25.40 16.44
C TYR A 15 -7.08 -25.06 16.05
N GLU A 16 -7.97 -24.71 16.98
CA GLU A 16 -9.33 -24.25 16.67
C GLU A 16 -9.35 -22.97 15.83
N ALA A 17 -8.40 -22.06 16.08
CA ALA A 17 -8.22 -20.86 15.26
C ALA A 17 -7.94 -21.20 13.78
N SER A 18 -7.31 -22.34 13.53
CA SER A 18 -6.86 -22.78 12.21
C SER A 18 -7.71 -23.87 11.58
N SER A 19 -8.51 -24.61 12.35
CA SER A 19 -9.37 -25.68 11.86
C SER A 19 -10.55 -25.16 11.03
N ASN A 20 -10.98 -23.93 11.30
CA ASN A 20 -12.14 -23.30 10.66
C ASN A 20 -11.72 -22.25 9.60
N LEU A 21 -10.42 -22.15 9.32
CA LEU A 21 -9.91 -21.38 8.20
C LEU A 21 -10.32 -22.12 6.93
N THR A 22 -11.42 -21.68 6.31
CA THR A 22 -11.57 -21.86 4.87
C THR A 22 -10.38 -21.12 4.25
N VAL A 23 -9.30 -21.83 3.94
CA VAL A 23 -8.29 -21.38 3.00
C VAL A 23 -9.02 -21.20 1.67
N GLY A 24 -9.57 -19.99 1.48
CA GLY A 24 -10.45 -19.67 0.37
C GLY A 24 -9.86 -20.16 -0.93
N LEU A 25 -10.70 -20.82 -1.75
CA LEU A 25 -10.42 -21.34 -3.08
C LEU A 25 -9.08 -22.11 -3.20
N THR A 26 -9.17 -23.42 -3.40
CA THR A 26 -8.05 -24.23 -3.92
C THR A 26 -7.69 -23.79 -5.36
N ALA A 27 -6.98 -22.68 -5.48
CA ALA A 27 -6.33 -22.21 -6.68
C ALA A 27 -4.85 -21.95 -6.35
N PRO A 28 -3.91 -22.24 -7.27
CA PRO A 28 -2.49 -22.13 -6.96
C PRO A 28 -2.13 -20.68 -6.60
N LYS A 29 -1.41 -20.57 -5.48
CA LYS A 29 -0.73 -19.38 -4.95
C LYS A 29 0.11 -18.72 -6.07
N GLY A 30 -0.35 -17.59 -6.60
CA GLY A 30 0.50 -16.62 -7.32
C GLY A 30 0.67 -16.73 -8.85
N LYS A 31 0.01 -17.67 -9.55
CA LYS A 31 0.08 -17.79 -11.02
C LYS A 31 -1.22 -17.31 -11.68
N GLY A 32 -1.40 -15.99 -11.73
CA GLY A 32 -2.56 -15.36 -12.37
C GLY A 32 -2.49 -13.85 -12.31
N ARG A 33 -3.32 -13.19 -13.12
CA ARG A 33 -3.51 -11.74 -13.02
C ARG A 33 -4.05 -11.39 -11.65
N ARG A 34 -3.52 -10.34 -11.02
CA ARG A 34 -3.91 -9.90 -9.67
C ARG A 34 -4.94 -8.79 -9.77
N LEU A 35 -5.97 -8.80 -8.91
CA LEU A 35 -6.78 -7.60 -8.68
C LEU A 35 -5.99 -6.71 -7.72
N ILE A 36 -5.58 -5.52 -8.19
CA ILE A 36 -4.84 -4.55 -7.41
C ILE A 36 -5.82 -3.46 -6.99
N ILE A 37 -5.82 -3.13 -5.69
CA ILE A 37 -6.73 -2.17 -5.08
C ILE A 37 -5.90 -1.19 -4.25
N THR A 38 -5.95 0.09 -4.61
CA THR A 38 -5.41 1.18 -3.80
C THR A 38 -6.59 2.00 -3.29
N HIS A 39 -6.62 2.29 -1.99
CA HIS A 39 -7.69 3.08 -1.40
C HIS A 39 -7.18 3.91 -0.24
N ILE A 40 -7.72 5.11 -0.07
CA ILE A 40 -7.44 5.98 1.07
C ILE A 40 -8.56 5.95 2.10
N GLY A 41 -8.16 5.80 3.36
CA GLY A 41 -9.03 5.77 4.52
C GLY A 41 -8.80 6.95 5.47
N SER A 42 -9.85 7.31 6.21
CA SER A 42 -9.81 8.22 7.37
C SER A 42 -10.60 7.59 8.52
N LYS A 43 -11.76 8.15 8.93
CA LYS A 43 -12.76 7.48 9.80
C LYS A 43 -13.52 6.34 9.08
N GLY A 44 -13.06 5.97 7.90
CA GLY A 44 -13.69 5.08 6.93
C GLY A 44 -13.08 5.33 5.56
N LEU A 45 -13.49 4.54 4.56
CA LEU A 45 -13.03 4.69 3.18
C LEU A 45 -13.58 5.97 2.56
N VAL A 46 -12.72 6.76 1.89
CA VAL A 46 -13.15 7.97 1.18
C VAL A 46 -13.94 7.58 -0.07
N ARG A 47 -15.20 7.99 -0.16
CA ARG A 47 -16.08 7.63 -1.28
C ARG A 47 -15.44 7.99 -2.63
N ASN A 48 -15.52 7.06 -3.58
CA ASN A 48 -14.97 7.18 -4.93
C ASN A 48 -13.45 7.38 -4.98
N ALA A 49 -12.69 7.08 -3.92
CA ALA A 49 -11.23 7.19 -3.90
C ALA A 49 -10.49 5.86 -4.13
N ALA A 50 -11.23 4.81 -4.50
CA ALA A 50 -10.66 3.52 -4.86
C ALA A 50 -10.08 3.58 -6.28
N ASP A 51 -8.84 3.15 -6.43
CA ASP A 51 -8.24 2.79 -7.71
C ASP A 51 -8.16 1.26 -7.78
N ILE A 52 -8.86 0.66 -8.74
CA ILE A 52 -9.06 -0.78 -8.85
C ILE A 52 -8.76 -1.19 -10.28
N PHE A 53 -7.78 -2.08 -10.45
CA PHE A 53 -7.41 -2.59 -11.76
C PHE A 53 -6.91 -4.03 -11.70
N ILE A 54 -7.00 -4.73 -12.82
CA ILE A 54 -6.43 -6.06 -12.96
C ILE A 54 -5.01 -5.92 -13.51
N GLY A 55 -4.04 -6.37 -12.72
CA GLY A 55 -2.65 -6.50 -13.09
C GLY A 55 -2.50 -7.36 -14.35
N LYS A 56 -1.72 -6.87 -15.31
CA LYS A 56 -1.40 -7.55 -16.57
C LYS A 56 -0.29 -8.57 -16.36
N LYS A 57 0.54 -8.40 -15.33
CA LYS A 57 1.67 -9.28 -15.04
C LYS A 57 1.26 -10.39 -14.07
N SER A 58 1.81 -11.57 -14.32
CA SER A 58 1.67 -12.72 -13.41
C SER A 58 2.68 -12.69 -12.25
N GLY A 59 3.62 -11.74 -12.27
CA GLY A 59 4.67 -11.55 -11.26
C GLY A 59 4.22 -10.73 -10.04
N ASP A 60 5.17 -10.17 -9.30
CA ASP A 60 4.86 -9.35 -8.13
C ASP A 60 3.99 -8.13 -8.52
N TYR A 61 3.01 -7.78 -7.68
CA TYR A 61 2.19 -6.57 -7.88
C TYR A 61 3.05 -5.30 -7.88
N HIS A 62 4.20 -5.30 -7.20
CA HIS A 62 5.16 -4.19 -7.17
C HIS A 62 5.63 -3.81 -8.58
N GLU A 63 5.59 -4.72 -9.54
CA GLU A 63 5.96 -4.41 -10.93
C GLU A 63 4.93 -3.57 -11.68
N GLU A 64 3.70 -3.51 -11.15
CA GLU A 64 2.57 -2.80 -11.74
C GLU A 64 2.10 -1.62 -10.88
N MET A 65 2.51 -1.58 -9.60
CA MET A 65 2.49 -0.41 -8.73
C MET A 65 3.76 0.41 -8.96
N TYR A 66 3.68 1.38 -9.87
CA TYR A 66 4.78 2.30 -10.17
C TYR A 66 4.39 3.75 -9.90
N GLY A 67 5.41 4.60 -9.74
CA GLY A 67 5.23 5.95 -9.24
C GLY A 67 4.23 6.82 -9.99
N ASN A 68 4.22 6.79 -11.33
CA ASN A 68 3.25 7.59 -12.10
C ASN A 68 1.80 7.10 -11.93
N HIS A 69 1.60 5.80 -11.65
CA HIS A 69 0.27 5.28 -11.36
C HIS A 69 -0.19 5.75 -9.97
N PHE A 70 0.69 5.65 -8.98
CA PHE A 70 0.44 6.18 -7.65
C PHE A 70 0.17 7.69 -7.66
N GLU A 71 0.95 8.48 -8.40
CA GLU A 71 0.78 9.94 -8.54
C GLU A 71 -0.62 10.29 -9.02
N LYS A 72 -1.12 9.63 -10.08
CA LYS A 72 -2.49 9.85 -10.60
C LYS A 72 -3.58 9.49 -9.58
N CYS A 73 -3.41 8.37 -8.88
CA CYS A 73 -4.29 7.98 -7.79
C CYS A 73 -4.30 9.06 -6.69
N PHE A 74 -3.11 9.57 -6.34
CA PHE A 74 -2.93 10.55 -5.28
C PHE A 74 -3.52 11.92 -5.64
N GLU A 75 -3.35 12.40 -6.88
CA GLU A 75 -3.98 13.62 -7.39
C GLU A 75 -5.51 13.55 -7.29
N THR A 76 -6.09 12.41 -7.68
CA THR A 76 -7.54 12.16 -7.60
C THR A 76 -8.05 12.23 -6.16
N VAL A 77 -7.23 11.79 -5.20
CA VAL A 77 -7.56 11.85 -3.78
C VAL A 77 -7.46 13.28 -3.27
N MET A 78 -6.40 14.00 -3.64
CA MET A 78 -6.18 15.38 -3.21
C MET A 78 -7.35 16.30 -3.56
N GLN A 79 -7.96 16.09 -4.73
CA GLN A 79 -9.17 16.83 -5.15
C GLN A 79 -10.40 16.56 -4.25
N LYS A 80 -10.40 15.45 -3.49
CA LYS A 80 -11.52 15.02 -2.63
C LYS A 80 -11.28 15.32 -1.16
N LEU A 81 -10.04 15.58 -0.77
CA LEU A 81 -9.70 15.92 0.61
C LEU A 81 -10.09 17.36 0.92
N LYS A 82 -10.66 17.55 2.12
CA LYS A 82 -10.89 18.90 2.65
C LYS A 82 -9.54 19.56 2.99
N PRO A 83 -9.49 20.89 3.18
CA PRO A 83 -8.30 21.52 3.75
C PRO A 83 -7.95 20.93 5.13
N GLN A 84 -6.68 21.07 5.54
CA GLN A 84 -6.20 20.72 6.89
C GLN A 84 -6.29 19.22 7.23
N ASN A 85 -5.93 18.34 6.28
CA ASN A 85 -5.76 16.92 6.54
C ASN A 85 -4.29 16.57 6.76
N ILE A 86 -4.05 15.58 7.62
CA ILE A 86 -2.76 14.90 7.75
C ILE A 86 -2.84 13.63 6.91
N ILE A 87 -1.85 13.44 6.03
CA ILE A 87 -1.73 12.24 5.21
C ILE A 87 -0.61 11.40 5.79
N VAL A 88 -0.92 10.14 6.07
CA VAL A 88 0.04 9.15 6.54
C VAL A 88 0.09 8.05 5.49
N MET A 89 1.28 7.72 5.03
CA MET A 89 1.55 6.69 4.03
C MET A 89 2.76 5.88 4.50
N ASP A 90 2.82 4.61 4.11
CA ASP A 90 4.02 3.80 4.26
C ASP A 90 5.14 4.32 3.35
N ASN A 91 6.38 3.95 3.67
CA ASN A 91 7.54 4.34 2.86
C ASN A 91 7.83 3.29 1.79
N ALA A 92 7.00 3.25 0.74
CA ALA A 92 7.21 2.36 -0.40
C ALA A 92 7.91 3.09 -1.56
N PRO A 93 8.79 2.41 -2.34
CA PRO A 93 9.54 3.04 -3.42
C PRO A 93 8.69 3.72 -4.50
N TYR A 94 7.47 3.24 -4.73
CA TYR A 94 6.53 3.80 -5.70
C TYR A 94 5.75 5.02 -5.17
N HIS A 95 5.84 5.37 -3.89
CA HIS A 95 5.21 6.58 -3.36
C HIS A 95 5.98 7.87 -3.68
N SER A 96 7.20 7.76 -4.19
CA SER A 96 8.06 8.89 -4.51
C SER A 96 8.66 8.73 -5.90
N VAL A 97 8.42 9.69 -6.78
CA VAL A 97 9.07 9.79 -8.10
C VAL A 97 10.11 10.89 -8.09
N LYS A 98 11.26 10.65 -8.72
CA LYS A 98 12.26 11.70 -8.95
C LYS A 98 11.74 12.62 -10.04
N LYS A 99 11.51 13.89 -9.71
CA LYS A 99 11.04 14.91 -10.66
C LYS A 99 12.10 15.29 -11.70
N GLU A 100 13.37 15.25 -11.31
CA GLU A 100 14.50 15.63 -12.16
C GLU A 100 15.63 14.59 -12.05
N LYS A 101 16.23 14.25 -13.19
CA LYS A 101 17.57 13.64 -13.20
C LYS A 101 18.55 14.78 -12.96
N ILE A 102 19.07 14.89 -11.73
CA ILE A 102 20.28 15.68 -11.52
C ILE A 102 21.34 15.05 -12.42
N GLN A 103 21.82 15.80 -13.41
CA GLN A 103 22.96 15.38 -14.21
C GLN A 103 24.08 15.16 -13.21
N GLN A 104 24.53 13.91 -13.05
CA GLN A 104 25.79 13.68 -12.36
C GLN A 104 26.84 14.39 -13.19
N VAL A 105 27.30 15.54 -12.71
CA VAL A 105 28.47 16.20 -13.26
C VAL A 105 29.58 15.17 -13.16
N LEU A 106 30.11 14.73 -14.31
CA LEU A 106 31.22 13.80 -14.39
C LEU A 106 32.45 14.49 -13.78
N GLY A 107 32.61 14.36 -12.47
CA GLY A 107 33.71 14.91 -11.70
C GLY A 107 33.69 14.29 -10.31
N GLY A 108 34.66 13.40 -10.05
CA GLY A 108 34.70 12.55 -8.87
C GLY A 108 34.63 13.34 -7.55
N GLY A 109 33.51 13.19 -6.85
CA GLY A 109 33.35 13.59 -5.47
C GLY A 109 32.35 12.64 -4.81
N GLU A 110 32.85 11.81 -3.90
CA GLU A 110 32.04 10.88 -3.10
C GLU A 110 31.11 11.70 -2.20
N VAL A 111 29.80 11.66 -2.47
CA VAL A 111 28.80 12.30 -1.61
C VAL A 111 28.39 11.31 -0.53
N GLN A 112 28.97 11.47 0.67
CA GLN A 112 28.55 10.75 1.87
C GLN A 112 27.32 11.43 2.48
N PHE A 113 26.20 10.72 2.52
CA PHE A 113 25.03 11.15 3.29
C PHE A 113 25.24 10.78 4.76
N LYS A 114 25.44 11.78 5.63
CA LYS A 114 25.35 11.59 7.08
C LYS A 114 23.92 11.83 7.52
N SER A 115 23.30 10.81 8.13
CA SER A 115 22.10 10.98 8.94
C SER A 115 22.47 11.68 10.24
N GLY A 116 21.80 12.79 10.54
CA GLY A 116 21.60 13.24 11.92
C GLY A 116 20.45 12.50 12.57
#